data_AF-A0A847KPM0-F1
#
_entry.id   AF-A0A847KPM0-F1
#
_cell.length_a   1.000
_cell.length_b   1.000
_cell.length_c   1.000
_cell.angle_alpha   90.00
_cell.angle_beta   90.00
_cell.angle_gamma   90.00
#
_symmetry.space_group_name_H-M   'P 1'
#
loop_
_entity.id
_entity.type
_entity.pdbx_description
1 polymer ?
#
loop_
_entity_poly.entity_id
_entity_poly.type
_entity_poly.pdbx_seq_one_letter_code
_entity_poly.pdbx_strand_id
1 'polypeptide(L)'
;MAGRQRRLSAAAVGAVLFATAAPSAWHAVAGAGVGAAAGWLAMTDAETHHLPDRVVLPALGMLLLSIAGASWVAGDTSGIAHAGAGAVCTATGLLALALISRGGLGFGDVKFGVLLGTWAGWIAPGAPVIMMATAALLGGLAALLLRARGTPLSTRIPFGPMLAAGAAAATWWPGS
;
A
#
# COMPACT_ATOMS: atom_id res chain seq x y z
N MET A 1 -10.54 3.05 -24.15
CA MET A 1 -9.45 4.05 -23.97
C MET A 1 -9.50 4.75 -22.61
N ALA A 2 -10.68 5.08 -22.07
CA ALA A 2 -10.84 5.74 -20.77
C ALA A 2 -10.18 5.00 -19.58
N GLY A 3 -10.28 3.68 -19.48
CA GLY A 3 -9.68 2.91 -18.36
C GLY A 3 -8.15 2.99 -18.31
N ARG A 4 -7.47 2.94 -19.46
CA ARG A 4 -6.00 3.08 -19.53
C ARG A 4 -5.55 4.46 -19.05
N GLN A 5 -6.24 5.52 -19.46
CA GLN A 5 -5.93 6.88 -19.00
C GLN A 5 -6.14 7.03 -17.49
N ARG A 6 -7.25 6.52 -16.93
CA ARG A 6 -7.50 6.55 -15.48
C ARG A 6 -6.41 5.86 -14.67
N ARG A 7 -5.95 4.69 -15.11
CA ARG A 7 -4.86 3.95 -14.45
C ARG A 7 -3.52 4.70 -14.52
N LEU A 8 -3.22 5.34 -15.65
CA LEU A 8 -2.01 6.15 -15.80
C LEU A 8 -2.07 7.41 -14.94
N SER A 9 -3.22 8.09 -14.87
CA SER A 9 -3.43 9.23 -13.99
C SER A 9 -3.27 8.84 -12.52
N ALA A 10 -3.85 7.71 -12.10
CA ALA A 10 -3.70 7.21 -10.74
C ALA A 10 -2.25 6.86 -10.40
N ALA A 11 -1.51 6.25 -11.34
CA ALA A 11 -0.08 5.99 -11.18
C ALA A 11 0.71 7.29 -11.03
N ALA A 12 0.49 8.28 -11.89
CA ALA A 12 1.18 9.57 -11.82
C ALA A 12 0.90 10.30 -10.50
N VAL A 13 -0.36 10.33 -10.06
CA VAL A 13 -0.76 10.94 -8.79
C VAL A 13 -0.09 10.22 -7.61
N GLY A 14 -0.13 8.88 -7.59
CA GLY A 14 0.51 8.10 -6.54
C GLY A 14 2.02 8.33 -6.49
N ALA A 15 2.68 8.38 -7.65
CA ALA A 15 4.11 8.66 -7.74
C ALA A 15 4.47 10.02 -7.14
N VAL A 16 3.72 11.07 -7.50
CA VAL A 16 3.92 12.42 -6.97
C VAL A 16 3.69 12.44 -5.47
N LEU A 17 2.57 11.88 -4.98
CA LEU A 17 2.21 11.89 -3.57
C LEU A 17 3.27 11.24 -2.66
N PHE A 18 3.85 10.13 -3.10
CA PHE A 18 4.86 9.42 -2.32
C PHE A 18 6.24 10.07 -2.45
N ALA A 19 6.56 10.65 -3.62
CA ALA A 19 7.82 11.31 -3.83
C ALA A 19 7.94 12.64 -3.07
N THR A 20 6.87 13.43 -2.99
CA THR A 20 6.91 14.77 -2.36
C THR A 20 6.93 14.73 -0.84
N ALA A 21 6.45 13.66 -0.24
CA ALA A 21 6.48 13.46 1.21
C ALA A 21 7.76 12.76 1.69
N ALA A 22 8.62 12.33 0.76
CA ALA A 22 9.80 11.58 1.10
C ALA A 22 10.87 12.46 1.78
N PRO A 23 11.49 11.99 2.88
CA PRO A 23 12.43 12.79 3.67
C PRO A 23 13.80 12.98 2.99
N SER A 24 14.09 12.24 1.91
CA SER A 24 15.35 12.37 1.15
C SER A 24 15.11 12.13 -0.34
N ALA A 25 16.05 12.54 -1.19
CA ALA A 25 16.01 12.26 -2.62
C ALA A 25 15.98 10.75 -2.92
N TRP A 26 16.66 9.93 -2.11
CA TRP A 26 16.67 8.48 -2.26
C TRP A 26 15.29 7.88 -1.95
N HIS A 27 14.68 8.35 -0.86
CA HIS A 27 13.30 8.00 -0.53
C HIS A 27 12.35 8.50 -1.61
N ALA A 28 12.56 9.69 -2.18
CA ALA A 28 11.67 10.25 -3.21
C ALA A 28 11.64 9.39 -4.47
N VAL A 29 12.80 8.88 -4.93
CA VAL A 29 12.88 7.99 -6.11
C VAL A 29 12.18 6.66 -5.85
N ALA A 30 12.46 6.03 -4.71
CA ALA A 30 11.79 4.77 -4.36
C ALA A 30 10.29 4.96 -4.13
N GLY A 31 9.90 6.05 -3.46
CA GLY A 31 8.53 6.46 -3.21
C GLY A 31 7.77 6.72 -4.49
N ALA A 32 8.38 7.37 -5.48
CA ALA A 32 7.76 7.55 -6.80
C ALA A 32 7.41 6.19 -7.44
N GLY A 33 8.31 5.22 -7.37
CA GLY A 33 8.08 3.87 -7.89
C GLY A 33 6.97 3.13 -7.16
N VAL A 34 7.01 3.12 -5.82
CA VAL A 34 5.99 2.49 -4.97
C VAL A 34 4.63 3.16 -5.17
N GLY A 35 4.58 4.49 -5.16
CA GLY A 35 3.38 5.28 -5.35
C GLY A 35 2.76 5.08 -6.75
N ALA A 36 3.60 5.00 -7.80
CA ALA A 36 3.13 4.67 -9.15
C ALA A 36 2.47 3.29 -9.21
N ALA A 37 3.13 2.28 -8.64
CA ALA A 37 2.59 0.93 -8.57
C ALA A 37 1.29 0.90 -7.74
N ALA A 38 1.27 1.58 -6.58
CA ALA A 38 0.12 1.65 -5.69
C ALA A 38 -1.10 2.29 -6.37
N GLY A 39 -0.93 3.44 -7.03
CA GLY A 39 -2.01 4.12 -7.75
C GLY A 39 -2.54 3.28 -8.91
N TRP A 40 -1.65 2.65 -9.68
CA TRP A 40 -2.05 1.78 -10.78
C TRP A 40 -2.79 0.52 -10.30
N LEU A 41 -2.28 -0.13 -9.24
CA LEU A 41 -2.87 -1.32 -8.64
C LEU A 41 -4.21 -1.02 -7.99
N ALA A 42 -4.33 0.09 -7.25
CA ALA A 42 -5.58 0.52 -6.65
C ALA A 42 -6.67 0.75 -7.70
N MET A 43 -6.36 1.43 -8.80
CA MET A 43 -7.33 1.63 -9.88
C MET A 43 -7.68 0.32 -10.60
N THR A 44 -6.71 -0.59 -10.76
CA THR A 44 -6.94 -1.90 -11.35
C THR A 44 -7.82 -2.77 -10.45
N ASP A 45 -7.59 -2.74 -9.14
CA ASP A 45 -8.41 -3.45 -8.15
C ASP A 45 -9.84 -2.90 -8.10
N ALA A 46 -10.00 -1.57 -8.12
CA ALA A 46 -11.32 -0.94 -8.19
C ALA A 46 -12.12 -1.31 -9.45
N GLU A 47 -11.45 -1.61 -10.56
CA GLU A 47 -12.09 -1.99 -11.83
C GLU A 47 -12.31 -3.50 -11.98
N THR A 48 -11.42 -4.32 -11.42
CA THR A 48 -11.35 -5.77 -11.74
C THR A 48 -11.35 -6.70 -10.53
N HIS A 49 -11.32 -6.15 -9.30
CA HIS A 49 -11.21 -6.91 -8.05
C HIS A 49 -10.03 -7.91 -8.04
N HIS A 50 -8.95 -7.56 -8.74
CA HIS A 50 -7.80 -8.42 -8.95
C HIS A 50 -6.50 -7.62 -8.93
N LEU A 51 -5.61 -7.95 -8.00
CA LEU A 51 -4.26 -7.40 -7.94
C LEU A 51 -3.26 -8.32 -8.67
N PRO A 52 -2.68 -7.87 -9.79
CA PRO A 52 -1.73 -8.68 -10.55
C PRO A 52 -0.34 -8.72 -9.89
N ASP A 53 0.08 -9.92 -9.48
CA ASP A 53 1.41 -10.19 -8.90
C ASP A 53 2.58 -9.68 -9.75
N ARG A 54 2.41 -9.68 -11.09
CA ARG A 54 3.39 -9.16 -12.05
C ARG A 54 3.76 -7.69 -11.88
N VAL A 55 2.99 -6.91 -11.11
CA VAL A 55 3.34 -5.52 -10.75
C VAL A 55 3.78 -5.42 -9.31
N VAL A 56 3.14 -6.15 -8.39
CA VAL A 56 3.48 -6.13 -6.96
C VAL A 56 4.89 -6.66 -6.71
N LEU A 57 5.26 -7.81 -7.30
CA LEU A 57 6.55 -8.45 -7.02
C LEU A 57 7.74 -7.65 -7.57
N PRO A 58 7.72 -7.13 -8.81
CA PRO A 58 8.81 -6.28 -9.28
C PRO A 58 8.92 -4.98 -8.48
N ALA A 59 7.80 -4.36 -8.10
CA ALA A 59 7.82 -3.17 -7.27
C ALA A 59 8.44 -3.43 -5.88
N LEU A 60 8.12 -4.58 -5.27
CA LEU A 60 8.74 -5.00 -4.01
C LEU A 60 10.24 -5.26 -4.19
N GLY A 61 10.64 -5.93 -5.27
CA GLY A 61 12.06 -6.15 -5.59
C GLY A 61 12.82 -4.83 -5.73
N MET A 62 12.28 -3.86 -6.49
CA MET A 62 12.87 -2.53 -6.63
C MET A 62 12.99 -1.80 -5.28
N LEU A 63 11.94 -1.85 -4.46
CA LEU A 63 11.95 -1.24 -3.13
C LEU A 63 13.02 -1.86 -2.23
N LEU A 64 13.14 -3.19 -2.19
CA LEU A 64 14.16 -3.89 -1.40
C LEU A 64 15.58 -3.54 -1.86
N LEU A 65 15.80 -3.42 -3.17
CA LEU A 65 17.07 -2.96 -3.73
C LEU A 65 17.38 -1.51 -3.34
N SER A 66 16.38 -0.62 -3.34
CA SER A 66 16.54 0.76 -2.87
C SER A 66 16.87 0.82 -1.39
N ILE A 67 16.23 0.01 -0.54
CA ILE A 67 16.53 -0.07 0.89
C ILE A 67 17.96 -0.57 1.11
N ALA A 68 18.34 -1.67 0.45
CA ALA A 68 19.68 -2.23 0.57
C ALA A 68 20.77 -1.24 0.10
N GLY A 69 20.52 -0.53 -1.00
CA GLY A 69 21.40 0.51 -1.51
C GLY A 69 21.55 1.68 -0.54
N ALA A 70 20.44 2.15 0.06
CA ALA A 70 20.48 3.20 1.07
C ALA A 70 21.28 2.78 2.30
N SER A 71 21.03 1.57 2.82
CA SER A 71 21.76 1.03 3.97
C SER A 71 23.25 0.86 3.69
N TRP A 72 23.62 0.43 2.48
CA TRP A 72 25.01 0.32 2.08
C TRP A 72 25.72 1.68 2.04
N VAL A 73 25.08 2.69 1.46
CA VAL A 73 25.66 4.04 1.32
C VAL A 73 25.74 4.77 2.66
N ALA A 74 24.70 4.65 3.50
CA ALA A 74 24.63 5.31 4.80
C ALA A 74 25.37 4.57 5.91
N GLY A 75 25.70 3.28 5.71
CA GLY A 75 26.24 2.40 6.76
C GLY A 75 25.24 2.10 7.88
N ASP A 76 23.97 2.39 7.68
CA ASP A 76 22.90 2.19 8.66
C ASP A 76 21.89 1.14 8.21
N THR A 77 21.75 0.09 9.00
CA THR A 77 20.82 -1.02 8.77
C THR A 77 19.47 -0.86 9.45
N SER A 78 19.25 0.23 10.22
CA SER A 78 18.00 0.49 10.92
C SER A 78 16.79 0.48 9.97
N GLY A 79 16.96 1.06 8.77
CA GLY A 79 15.94 1.10 7.73
C GLY A 79 15.51 -0.29 7.25
N ILE A 80 16.42 -1.27 7.19
CA ILE A 80 16.10 -2.67 6.83
C ILE A 80 15.23 -3.29 7.93
N ALA A 81 15.58 -3.07 9.20
CA ALA A 81 14.83 -3.61 10.33
C ALA A 81 13.41 -3.02 10.38
N HIS A 82 13.27 -1.71 10.20
CA HIS A 82 11.96 -1.05 10.20
C HIS A 82 11.11 -1.44 8.98
N ALA A 83 11.71 -1.55 7.79
CA ALA A 83 11.03 -2.03 6.60
C ALA A 83 10.55 -3.48 6.77
N GLY A 84 11.39 -4.35 7.33
CA GLY A 84 11.03 -5.73 7.66
C GLY A 84 9.90 -5.82 8.70
N ALA A 85 9.98 -5.03 9.76
CA ALA A 85 8.93 -4.95 10.78
C ALA A 85 7.60 -4.47 10.17
N GLY A 86 7.64 -3.46 9.29
CA GLY A 86 6.48 -2.96 8.57
C GLY A 86 5.86 -4.02 7.64
N ALA A 87 6.68 -4.77 6.91
CA ALA A 87 6.24 -5.88 6.08
C ALA A 87 5.53 -6.98 6.89
N VAL A 88 6.11 -7.38 8.02
CA VAL A 88 5.54 -8.40 8.90
C VAL A 88 4.25 -7.93 9.55
N CYS A 89 4.22 -6.67 10.01
CA CYS A 89 3.04 -6.05 10.62
C CYS A 89 1.85 -6.10 9.66
N THR A 90 2.04 -5.63 8.43
CA THR A 90 0.96 -5.57 7.44
C THR A 90 0.59 -6.95 6.90
N ALA A 91 1.57 -7.84 6.69
CA ALA A 91 1.31 -9.22 6.29
C ALA A 91 0.45 -9.94 7.32
N THR A 92 0.82 -9.87 8.60
CA THR A 92 0.12 -10.56 9.69
C THR A 92 -1.28 -9.99 9.87
N GLY A 93 -1.41 -8.66 9.87
CA GLY A 93 -2.71 -8.00 10.02
C GLY A 93 -3.68 -8.30 8.89
N LEU A 94 -3.21 -8.27 7.63
CA LEU A 94 -4.05 -8.58 6.47
C LEU A 94 -4.33 -10.06 6.34
N LEU A 95 -3.38 -10.94 6.68
CA LEU A 95 -3.61 -12.38 6.70
C LEU A 95 -4.66 -12.74 7.75
N ALA A 96 -4.58 -12.16 8.95
CA ALA A 96 -5.61 -12.35 9.98
C ALA A 96 -6.99 -11.90 9.47
N LEU A 97 -7.06 -10.73 8.82
CA LEU A 97 -8.30 -10.25 8.22
C LEU A 97 -8.81 -11.15 7.08
N ALA A 98 -7.92 -11.69 6.25
CA ALA A 98 -8.28 -12.65 5.20
C ALA A 98 -8.90 -13.93 5.77
N LEU A 99 -8.33 -14.45 6.86
CA LEU A 99 -8.83 -15.64 7.54
C LEU A 99 -10.19 -15.39 8.21
N ILE A 100 -10.38 -14.22 8.84
CA ILE A 100 -11.64 -13.86 9.51
C ILE A 100 -12.76 -13.54 8.51
N SER A 101 -12.42 -12.92 7.38
CA SER A 101 -13.41 -12.42 6.41
C SER A 101 -14.04 -13.50 5.51
N ARG A 102 -13.69 -14.79 5.67
CA ARG A 102 -14.27 -15.94 4.96
C ARG A 102 -14.40 -15.73 3.43
N GLY A 103 -13.39 -15.12 2.81
CA GLY A 103 -13.34 -14.85 1.35
C GLY A 103 -13.53 -13.38 0.94
N GLY A 104 -13.74 -12.48 1.91
CA GLY A 104 -13.83 -11.04 1.69
C GLY A 104 -12.53 -10.38 1.23
N LEU A 105 -11.38 -10.80 1.78
CA LEU A 105 -10.05 -10.32 1.40
C LEU A 105 -9.28 -11.36 0.57
N GLY A 106 -8.63 -10.92 -0.51
CA GLY A 106 -7.81 -11.78 -1.35
C GLY A 106 -6.36 -11.87 -0.87
N PHE A 107 -5.67 -12.97 -1.21
CA PHE A 107 -4.22 -13.07 -0.95
C PHE A 107 -3.39 -12.02 -1.71
N GLY A 108 -3.93 -11.48 -2.81
CA GLY A 108 -3.33 -10.34 -3.53
C GLY A 108 -3.24 -9.07 -2.67
N ASP A 109 -4.23 -8.82 -1.81
CA ASP A 109 -4.24 -7.67 -0.89
C ASP A 109 -3.13 -7.81 0.15
N VAL A 110 -2.86 -9.02 0.62
CA VAL A 110 -1.77 -9.29 1.58
C VAL A 110 -0.42 -8.95 0.95
N LYS A 111 -0.16 -9.38 -0.29
CA LYS A 111 1.10 -9.06 -0.99
C LYS A 111 1.25 -7.57 -1.26
N PHE A 112 0.16 -6.91 -1.62
CA PHE A 112 0.17 -5.46 -1.81
C PHE A 112 0.39 -4.72 -0.50
N GLY A 113 -0.22 -5.18 0.58
CA GLY A 113 0.04 -4.67 1.93
C GLY A 113 1.47 -4.92 2.40
N VAL A 114 2.12 -6.02 2.00
CA VAL A 114 3.56 -6.24 2.24
C VAL A 114 4.38 -5.16 1.53
N LEU A 115 4.11 -4.89 0.25
CA LEU A 115 4.80 -3.82 -0.50
C LEU A 115 4.65 -2.46 0.20
N LEU A 116 3.41 -2.07 0.50
CA LEU A 116 3.12 -0.78 1.13
C LEU A 116 3.61 -0.70 2.58
N GLY A 117 3.54 -1.81 3.33
CA GLY A 117 4.04 -1.90 4.70
C GLY A 117 5.55 -1.86 4.78
N THR A 118 6.25 -2.46 3.80
CA THR A 118 7.71 -2.35 3.66
C THR A 118 8.11 -0.90 3.44
N TRP A 119 7.41 -0.20 2.53
CA TRP A 119 7.64 1.23 2.28
C TRP A 119 7.36 2.06 3.53
N ALA A 120 6.17 1.91 4.13
CA ALA A 120 5.79 2.66 5.31
C ALA A 120 6.79 2.45 6.45
N GLY A 121 7.18 1.20 6.72
CA GLY A 121 8.16 0.87 7.75
C GLY A 121 9.54 1.47 7.47
N TRP A 122 9.95 1.54 6.21
CA TRP A 122 11.22 2.17 5.85
C TRP A 122 11.24 3.68 6.12
N ILE A 123 10.13 4.37 5.83
CA ILE A 123 10.01 5.80 6.09
C ILE A 123 9.93 6.06 7.59
N ALA A 124 9.05 5.35 8.31
CA ALA A 124 9.04 5.38 9.76
C ALA A 124 8.51 4.11 10.42
N PRO A 125 9.04 3.74 11.60
CA PRO A 125 8.62 2.54 12.34
C PRO A 125 7.12 2.49 12.65
N GLY A 126 6.49 3.64 12.91
CA GLY A 126 5.07 3.74 13.26
C GLY A 126 4.13 3.85 12.05
N ALA A 127 4.63 4.16 10.86
CA ALA A 127 3.81 4.40 9.68
C ALA A 127 2.99 3.17 9.22
N PRO A 128 3.46 1.91 9.32
CA PRO A 128 2.66 0.73 9.00
C PRO A 128 1.35 0.63 9.80
N VAL A 129 1.38 1.04 11.07
CA VAL A 129 0.20 1.02 11.95
C VAL A 129 -0.81 2.07 11.50
N ILE A 130 -0.34 3.29 11.20
CA ILE A 130 -1.19 4.37 10.67
C ILE A 130 -1.81 3.94 9.34
N MET A 131 -1.01 3.35 8.44
CA MET A 131 -1.48 2.81 7.17
C MET A 131 -2.62 1.81 7.36
N MET A 132 -2.42 0.80 8.22
CA MET A 132 -3.43 -0.22 8.49
C MET A 132 -4.68 0.36 9.15
N ALA A 133 -4.52 1.27 10.11
CA ALA A 133 -5.64 1.92 10.79
C ALA A 133 -6.48 2.73 9.80
N THR A 134 -5.85 3.55 8.96
CA THR A 134 -6.52 4.33 7.92
C THR A 134 -7.22 3.41 6.91
N ALA A 135 -6.55 2.34 6.45
CA ALA A 135 -7.15 1.39 5.51
C ALA A 135 -8.38 0.68 6.13
N ALA A 136 -8.29 0.26 7.39
CA ALA A 136 -9.40 -0.36 8.10
C ALA A 136 -10.58 0.59 8.32
N LEU A 137 -10.31 1.86 8.68
CA LEU A 137 -11.33 2.89 8.83
C LEU A 137 -12.06 3.17 7.51
N LEU A 138 -11.32 3.35 6.42
CA LEU A 138 -11.89 3.57 5.08
C LEU A 138 -12.69 2.37 4.60
N GLY A 139 -12.17 1.15 4.81
CA GLY A 139 -12.86 -0.09 4.47
C GLY A 139 -14.15 -0.28 5.28
N GLY A 140 -14.11 -0.02 6.59
CA GLY A 140 -15.27 -0.08 7.47
C GLY A 140 -16.34 0.95 7.12
N LEU A 141 -15.94 2.19 6.81
CA LEU A 141 -16.86 3.23 6.37
C LEU A 141 -17.52 2.87 5.03
N ALA A 142 -16.74 2.36 4.07
CA ALA A 142 -17.28 1.89 2.79
C ALA A 142 -18.31 0.77 2.99
N ALA A 143 -18.00 -0.21 3.85
CA ALA A 143 -18.94 -1.29 4.20
C ALA A 143 -20.22 -0.77 4.86
N LEU A 144 -20.11 0.18 5.80
CA LEU A 144 -21.25 0.79 6.47
C LEU A 144 -22.15 1.56 5.49
N LEU A 145 -21.57 2.36 4.59
CA LEU A 145 -22.31 3.10 3.57
C LEU A 145 -23.03 2.17 2.59
N LEU A 146 -22.38 1.08 2.16
CA LEU A 146 -23.02 0.07 1.32
C LEU A 146 -24.19 -0.59 2.05
N ARG A 147 -24.03 -0.89 3.34
CA ARG A 147 -25.10 -1.46 4.16
C ARG A 147 -26.27 -0.50 4.34
N ALA A 148 -26.00 0.78 4.59
CA ALA A 148 -27.02 1.82 4.69
C ALA A 148 -27.82 2.00 3.39
N ARG A 149 -27.20 1.70 2.23
CA ARG A 149 -27.85 1.69 0.91
C ARG A 149 -28.58 0.38 0.58
N GLY A 150 -28.68 -0.56 1.53
CA GLY A 150 -29.35 -1.85 1.32
C GLY A 150 -28.54 -2.85 0.50
N THR A 151 -27.25 -2.61 0.28
CA THR A 151 -26.39 -3.53 -0.49
C THR A 151 -26.20 -4.84 0.28
N PRO A 152 -26.30 -6.01 -0.37
CA PRO A 152 -26.09 -7.30 0.29
C PRO A 152 -24.64 -7.44 0.78
N LEU A 153 -24.47 -8.15 1.90
CA LEU A 153 -23.16 -8.41 2.53
C LEU A 153 -22.22 -9.27 1.66
N SER A 154 -22.75 -9.88 0.59
CA SER A 154 -21.98 -10.64 -0.38
C SER A 154 -21.22 -9.77 -1.38
N THR A 155 -21.48 -8.45 -1.43
CA THR A 155 -20.81 -7.55 -2.37
C THR A 155 -19.34 -7.39 -1.97
N ARG A 156 -18.44 -7.79 -2.86
CA ARG A 156 -17.00 -7.70 -2.64
C ARG A 156 -16.54 -6.25 -2.75
N ILE A 157 -15.93 -5.73 -1.68
CA ILE A 157 -15.35 -4.38 -1.67
C ILE A 157 -13.88 -4.50 -2.10
N PRO A 158 -13.43 -3.77 -3.14
CA PRO A 158 -12.02 -3.78 -3.53
C PRO A 158 -11.21 -3.10 -2.42
N PHE A 159 -10.27 -3.81 -1.81
CA PHE A 159 -9.54 -3.34 -0.63
C PHE A 159 -8.23 -2.60 -1.00
N GLY A 160 -7.73 -2.81 -2.22
CA GLY A 160 -6.53 -2.15 -2.75
C GLY A 160 -6.57 -0.62 -2.67
N PRO A 161 -7.67 0.06 -3.07
CA PRO A 161 -7.78 1.51 -2.93
C PRO A 161 -7.66 2.01 -1.49
N MET A 162 -8.25 1.32 -0.51
CA MET A 162 -8.15 1.69 0.89
C MET A 162 -6.73 1.48 1.43
N LEU A 163 -6.06 0.40 1.02
CA LEU A 163 -4.65 0.17 1.35
C LEU A 163 -3.73 1.26 0.78
N ALA A 164 -3.90 1.61 -0.50
CA ALA A 164 -3.12 2.66 -1.14
C ALA A 164 -3.35 4.02 -0.49
N ALA A 165 -4.60 4.34 -0.14
CA ALA A 165 -4.94 5.56 0.59
C ALA A 165 -4.32 5.59 2.00
N GLY A 166 -4.35 4.46 2.71
CA GLY A 166 -3.67 4.34 4.01
C GLY A 166 -2.16 4.54 3.89
N ALA A 167 -1.53 4.01 2.85
CA ALA A 167 -0.10 4.16 2.65
C ALA A 167 0.29 5.59 2.29
N ALA A 168 -0.53 6.26 1.47
CA ALA A 168 -0.37 7.69 1.22
C ALA A 168 -0.49 8.47 2.55
N ALA A 169 -1.55 8.26 3.34
CA ALA A 169 -1.72 8.94 4.63
C ALA A 169 -0.54 8.71 5.59
N ALA A 170 -0.03 7.49 5.65
CA ALA A 170 1.11 7.13 6.49
C ALA A 170 2.43 7.78 6.04
N THR A 171 2.60 8.01 4.73
CA THR A 171 3.79 8.68 4.18
C THR A 171 3.79 10.19 4.47
N TRP A 172 2.62 10.78 4.73
CA TRP A 172 2.48 12.20 5.09
C TRP A 172 2.33 12.41 6.61
N TRP A 173 2.48 11.34 7.40
CA TRP A 173 2.33 11.41 8.84
C TRP A 173 3.51 12.20 9.45
N PRO A 174 3.31 13.11 10.41
CA PRO A 174 4.41 13.93 10.94
C PRO A 174 5.56 13.15 11.60
N GLY A 175 5.34 11.88 11.96
CA GLY A 175 6.36 10.98 12.48
C GLY A 175 7.08 10.15 11.41
N SER A 176 6.90 10.47 10.12
CA SER A 176 7.49 9.81 8.94
C SER A 176 8.54 10.67 8.26
#